data_AF-A0A812N3L1-F1
#
_entry.id   AF-A0A812N3L1-F1
#
_cell.length_a   1.000
_cell.length_b   1.000
_cell.length_c   1.000
_cell.angle_alpha   90.00
_cell.angle_beta   90.00
_cell.angle_gamma   90.00
#
_symmetry.space_group_name_H-M   'P 1'
#
loop_
_entity.id
_entity.type
_entity.pdbx_description
1 polymer ?
#
loop_
_entity_poly.entity_id
_entity_poly.type
_entity_poly.pdbx_seq_one_letter_code
_entity_poly.pdbx_strand_id
1 'polypeptide(L)'
;MSSGASLFAALGLLSLLRCVQSCTNLIVSKGASADGSTLFSYTADSGSLYGTLGHLPAGQHKPDEKRQIWDWDSGKYLGEIDEVPYTYNVIGNLNEHGLAIGETTFGGNETLGGGEGVMDYGNLIWVTLQRSKTAREAILTFDKLVSEYGYVSDGESFTIADPNEVWVLEMIGKGKFEKGAIWVAVRIPDGHVSGHANQARIQKFPLNDSSVCVYSDDVISFAEKMGLWDSSRKKEDFSFADTYDPITFTGARLSDARVWSFLSRVAADRSFEKTYEKYVLGHNVSAAARMPLSVEAGKKISALDLMSYMRNHYEGTVLDSRSDVGAGASGSPFRVRPLEWNLGADAYVHERSVGTPQAGWNFIAQLRSWLPPAIGGLLWFGVDDATFSVHAPFHGGTTRVPHSYADGNGDALTFSRDSAFWAFNSVANFLYPRWFAAAGVVQQAGEAEERFARALELEELVAVAKYRKDPAAALEYLTVADGARADKIVQEEWALFGQLMVTFRDGFRISSLGPQAPDHGGRQGGIVPKVEEVGYSNRWYERIAQDTGDHYKVPKSSSQARALEQRKLRTLNRGIAWAGDAKSPAAPHLELVV
;
A
#
# COMPACT_ATOMS: atom_id res chain seq x y z
N MET A 1 -40.78 48.71 -23.09
CA MET A 1 -39.47 49.23 -22.64
C MET A 1 -39.16 48.52 -21.32
N SER A 2 -38.69 47.28 -21.34
CA SER A 2 -37.30 46.84 -21.55
C SER A 2 -36.35 47.25 -20.41
N SER A 3 -36.28 46.40 -19.40
CA SER A 3 -35.09 46.17 -18.55
C SER A 3 -35.44 44.93 -17.71
N GLY A 4 -34.94 43.73 -17.98
CA GLY A 4 -33.57 43.40 -18.32
C GLY A 4 -33.02 42.59 -17.15
N ALA A 5 -33.40 41.32 -17.12
CA ALA A 5 -32.98 40.35 -16.13
C ALA A 5 -31.48 40.07 -16.22
N SER A 6 -30.82 39.94 -15.07
CA SER A 6 -29.56 39.21 -14.92
C SER A 6 -29.39 38.87 -13.43
N LEU A 7 -30.09 37.82 -13.00
CA LEU A 7 -29.75 37.13 -11.76
C LEU A 7 -28.71 36.08 -12.15
N PHE A 8 -27.45 36.32 -11.81
CA PHE A 8 -26.40 35.31 -11.89
C PHE A 8 -26.77 34.16 -10.95
N ALA A 9 -27.21 33.03 -11.50
CA ALA A 9 -27.29 31.77 -10.78
C ALA A 9 -25.86 31.28 -10.55
N ALA A 10 -25.33 31.53 -9.36
CA ALA A 10 -24.16 30.83 -8.87
C ALA A 10 -24.58 29.38 -8.55
N LEU A 11 -24.44 28.48 -9.53
CA LEU A 11 -24.35 27.05 -9.24
C LEU A 11 -23.06 26.87 -8.43
N GLY A 12 -23.21 26.76 -7.12
CA GLY A 12 -22.17 26.23 -6.26
C GLY A 12 -21.91 24.78 -6.67
N LEU A 13 -20.82 24.55 -7.39
CA LEU A 13 -20.22 23.23 -7.51
C LEU A 13 -19.81 22.83 -6.08
N LEU A 14 -20.65 22.06 -5.38
CA LEU A 14 -20.15 21.22 -4.29
C LEU A 14 -19.30 20.15 -4.99
N SER A 15 -18.03 20.46 -5.22
CA SER A 15 -17.00 19.45 -5.37
C SER A 15 -16.95 18.69 -4.06
N LEU A 16 -17.71 17.59 -3.96
CA LEU A 16 -17.44 16.53 -3.00
C LEU A 16 -15.98 16.17 -3.20
N LEU A 17 -15.14 16.52 -2.23
CA LEU A 17 -13.80 16.00 -2.11
C LEU A 17 -13.96 14.49 -1.94
N ARG A 18 -14.01 13.76 -3.05
CA ARG A 18 -13.90 12.30 -3.02
C ARG A 18 -12.47 12.03 -2.53
N CYS A 19 -12.36 11.54 -1.31
CA CYS A 19 -11.10 11.04 -0.80
C CYS A 19 -10.70 9.90 -1.73
N VAL A 20 -9.63 10.09 -2.51
CA VAL A 20 -9.17 9.06 -3.44
C VAL A 20 -8.52 7.97 -2.62
N GLN A 21 -9.33 6.98 -2.20
CA GLN A 21 -8.85 5.76 -1.59
C GLN A 21 -8.12 4.92 -2.64
N SER A 22 -6.99 4.37 -2.24
CA SER A 22 -5.93 4.03 -3.17
C SER A 22 -5.29 2.68 -2.84
N CYS A 23 -6.03 1.65 -2.53
CA CYS A 23 -5.42 0.40 -2.06
C CYS A 23 -4.76 -0.48 -3.16
N THR A 24 -3.81 -1.35 -2.79
CA THR A 24 -3.24 -2.43 -3.63
C THR A 24 -3.17 -3.74 -2.83
N ASN A 25 -3.59 -4.87 -3.43
CA ASN A 25 -3.38 -6.21 -2.89
C ASN A 25 -2.60 -7.09 -3.88
N LEU A 26 -1.54 -7.75 -3.42
CA LEU A 26 -0.77 -8.74 -4.17
C LEU A 26 -0.98 -10.12 -3.54
N ILE A 27 -1.28 -11.14 -4.34
CA ILE A 27 -1.76 -12.44 -3.84
C ILE A 27 -0.86 -13.57 -4.31
N VAL A 28 -0.52 -14.48 -3.40
CA VAL A 28 0.26 -15.69 -3.68
C VAL A 28 -0.47 -16.88 -3.06
N SER A 29 -0.90 -17.82 -3.91
CA SER A 29 -1.49 -19.07 -3.43
C SER A 29 -0.48 -19.94 -2.68
N LYS A 30 -0.99 -20.91 -1.92
CA LYS A 30 -0.18 -21.88 -1.16
C LYS A 30 0.90 -22.57 -2.00
N GLY A 31 0.55 -23.03 -3.20
CA GLY A 31 1.44 -23.69 -4.13
C GLY A 31 2.38 -22.72 -4.84
N ALA A 32 2.19 -21.41 -4.76
CA ALA A 32 3.12 -20.42 -5.28
C ALA A 32 4.08 -19.88 -4.21
N SER A 33 3.80 -20.09 -2.92
CA SER A 33 4.66 -19.59 -1.85
C SER A 33 5.88 -20.48 -1.58
N ALA A 34 6.94 -19.87 -1.04
CA ALA A 34 8.21 -20.54 -0.75
C ALA A 34 8.14 -21.54 0.42
N ASP A 35 7.25 -21.31 1.38
CA ASP A 35 7.09 -22.11 2.59
C ASP A 35 5.79 -22.93 2.61
N GLY A 36 4.94 -22.80 1.58
CA GLY A 36 3.64 -23.46 1.52
C GLY A 36 2.57 -22.81 2.39
N SER A 37 2.71 -21.52 2.72
CA SER A 37 1.66 -20.69 3.32
C SER A 37 0.80 -20.00 2.26
N THR A 38 -0.41 -19.58 2.62
CA THR A 38 -1.15 -18.60 1.82
C THR A 38 -0.61 -17.22 2.13
N LEU A 39 -0.29 -16.40 1.12
CA LEU A 39 0.19 -15.03 1.31
C LEU A 39 -0.69 -14.04 0.55
N PHE A 40 -0.96 -12.90 1.16
CA PHE A 40 -1.38 -11.73 0.40
C PHE A 40 -0.95 -10.45 1.11
N SER A 41 -0.93 -9.36 0.36
CA SER A 41 -0.59 -8.04 0.86
C SER A 41 -1.78 -7.09 0.77
N TYR A 42 -1.75 -6.01 1.54
CA TYR A 42 -2.72 -4.92 1.45
C TYR A 42 -2.06 -3.59 1.84
N THR A 43 -2.11 -2.58 0.96
CA THR A 43 -1.82 -1.16 1.28
C THR A 43 -3.12 -0.38 1.44
N ALA A 44 -3.35 0.25 2.60
CA ALA A 44 -4.52 1.09 2.84
C ALA A 44 -4.15 2.56 2.64
N ASP A 45 -4.49 3.09 1.46
CA ASP A 45 -3.95 4.38 1.03
C ASP A 45 -5.04 5.45 1.00
N SER A 46 -4.85 6.51 1.79
CA SER A 46 -5.62 7.74 1.75
C SER A 46 -4.86 8.85 2.47
N GLY A 47 -4.90 10.06 1.90
CA GLY A 47 -4.23 11.22 2.47
C GLY A 47 -4.79 11.69 3.83
N SER A 48 -5.91 11.12 4.29
CA SER A 48 -6.51 11.40 5.60
C SER A 48 -6.27 10.30 6.64
N LEU A 49 -5.68 9.16 6.25
CA LEU A 49 -5.49 8.04 7.17
C LEU A 49 -4.31 8.27 8.11
N TYR A 50 -4.49 7.79 9.33
CA TYR A 50 -3.45 7.63 10.34
C TYR A 50 -3.30 6.13 10.64
N GLY A 51 -2.07 5.62 10.55
CA GLY A 51 -1.79 4.20 10.66
C GLY A 51 -1.81 3.66 12.08
N THR A 52 -2.71 2.72 12.37
CA THR A 52 -2.74 1.99 13.64
C THR A 52 -2.99 0.50 13.42
N LEU A 53 -2.50 -0.32 14.33
CA LEU A 53 -2.87 -1.72 14.45
C LEU A 53 -4.01 -1.81 15.45
N GLY A 54 -5.25 -1.92 14.94
CA GLY A 54 -6.41 -2.07 15.82
C GLY A 54 -6.54 -3.49 16.39
N HIS A 55 -7.33 -3.61 17.46
CA HIS A 55 -7.58 -4.87 18.16
C HIS A 55 -9.05 -4.96 18.57
N LEU A 56 -9.72 -6.04 18.17
CA LEU A 56 -11.02 -6.42 18.72
C LEU A 56 -10.87 -7.70 19.55
N PRO A 57 -11.05 -7.65 20.88
CA PRO A 57 -10.94 -8.82 21.71
C PRO A 57 -12.09 -9.80 21.45
N ALA A 58 -11.82 -11.09 21.67
CA ALA A 58 -12.89 -12.10 21.72
C ALA A 58 -13.87 -11.80 22.85
N GLY A 59 -15.16 -12.01 22.62
CA GLY A 59 -16.22 -11.61 23.54
C GLY A 59 -17.39 -12.59 23.58
N GLN A 60 -18.13 -12.56 24.69
CA GLN A 60 -19.44 -13.20 24.80
C GLN A 60 -20.50 -12.10 24.89
N HIS A 61 -21.58 -12.25 24.11
CA HIS A 61 -22.64 -11.26 24.02
C HIS A 61 -23.96 -11.82 24.50
N LYS A 62 -24.79 -10.95 25.09
CA LYS A 62 -26.13 -11.33 25.55
C LYS A 62 -27.05 -11.55 24.34
N PRO A 63 -28.11 -12.36 24.50
CA PRO A 63 -29.19 -12.40 23.51
C PRO A 63 -29.71 -10.99 23.22
N ASP A 64 -29.99 -10.71 21.95
CA ASP A 64 -30.51 -9.44 21.44
C ASP A 64 -29.59 -8.21 21.65
N GLU A 65 -28.32 -8.43 22.03
CA GLU A 65 -27.32 -7.36 22.11
C GLU A 65 -27.05 -6.80 20.71
N LYS A 66 -26.94 -5.47 20.62
CA LYS A 66 -26.73 -4.74 19.37
C LYS A 66 -25.35 -4.09 19.37
N ARG A 67 -24.71 -4.08 18.20
CA ARG A 67 -23.48 -3.32 17.93
C ARG A 67 -23.82 -2.11 17.07
N GLN A 68 -23.35 -0.95 17.50
CA GLN A 68 -23.37 0.27 16.70
C GLN A 68 -22.33 0.23 15.58
N ILE A 69 -22.73 0.64 14.39
CA ILE A 69 -21.87 0.74 13.22
C ILE A 69 -21.69 2.21 12.86
N TRP A 70 -20.42 2.60 12.79
CA TRP A 70 -19.97 3.92 12.40
C TRP A 70 -19.12 3.74 11.14
N ASP A 71 -19.47 4.47 10.10
CA ASP A 71 -18.76 4.47 8.82
C ASP A 71 -17.26 4.66 9.05
N TRP A 72 -16.47 3.74 8.48
CA TRP A 72 -15.03 3.67 8.73
C TRP A 72 -14.30 4.97 8.38
N ASP A 73 -14.64 5.60 7.27
CA ASP A 73 -13.93 6.78 6.77
C ASP A 73 -14.48 8.10 7.31
N SER A 74 -15.80 8.24 7.35
CA SER A 74 -16.44 9.51 7.73
C SER A 74 -16.76 9.62 9.22
N GLY A 75 -16.71 8.50 9.96
CA GLY A 75 -17.15 8.45 11.36
C GLY A 75 -18.65 8.71 11.54
N LYS A 76 -19.44 8.63 10.47
CA LYS A 76 -20.89 8.83 10.50
C LYS A 76 -21.58 7.60 11.07
N TYR A 77 -22.53 7.79 11.98
CA TYR A 77 -23.38 6.69 12.44
C TYR A 77 -24.24 6.13 11.29
N LEU A 78 -24.14 4.82 11.06
CA LEU A 78 -24.87 4.11 10.01
C LEU A 78 -26.07 3.31 10.55
N GLY A 79 -25.98 2.79 11.78
CA GLY A 79 -27.06 2.02 12.40
C GLY A 79 -26.55 0.99 13.39
N GLU A 80 -27.32 -0.07 13.59
CA GLU A 80 -26.98 -1.17 14.50
C GLU A 80 -27.17 -2.53 13.82
N ILE A 81 -26.34 -3.50 14.22
CA ILE A 81 -26.46 -4.90 13.83
C ILE A 81 -26.62 -5.78 15.07
N ASP A 82 -27.19 -6.97 14.92
CA ASP A 82 -27.22 -7.97 15.99
C ASP A 82 -25.82 -8.51 16.27
N GLU A 83 -25.48 -8.63 17.55
CA GLU A 83 -24.32 -9.39 17.98
C GLU A 83 -24.56 -10.89 17.91
N VAL A 84 -23.48 -11.61 17.64
CA VAL A 84 -23.46 -13.07 17.75
C VAL A 84 -23.10 -13.47 19.18
N PRO A 85 -23.52 -14.66 19.68
CA PRO A 85 -23.25 -15.06 21.06
C PRO A 85 -21.76 -15.07 21.44
N TYR A 86 -20.87 -15.29 20.47
CA TYR A 86 -19.43 -15.28 20.66
C TYR A 86 -18.72 -14.65 19.47
N THR A 87 -17.78 -13.74 19.75
CA THR A 87 -16.91 -13.10 18.77
C THR A 87 -15.46 -13.55 18.96
N TYR A 88 -14.72 -13.67 17.86
CA TYR A 88 -13.31 -14.03 17.84
C TYR A 88 -12.39 -12.85 18.08
N ASN A 89 -11.17 -13.13 18.53
CA ASN A 89 -10.09 -12.15 18.66
C ASN A 89 -9.54 -11.77 17.28
N VAL A 90 -9.34 -10.47 17.05
CA VAL A 90 -8.88 -9.89 15.79
C VAL A 90 -7.76 -8.89 16.05
N ILE A 91 -6.59 -9.09 15.44
CA ILE A 91 -5.42 -8.19 15.50
C ILE A 91 -5.18 -7.67 14.08
N GLY A 92 -5.43 -6.39 13.86
CA GLY A 92 -5.50 -5.79 12.52
C GLY A 92 -6.51 -6.53 11.65
N ASN A 93 -6.07 -6.94 10.45
CA ASN A 93 -6.92 -7.63 9.47
C ASN A 93 -6.78 -9.17 9.53
N LEU A 94 -6.42 -9.73 10.69
CA LEU A 94 -6.20 -11.16 10.93
C LEU A 94 -6.88 -11.58 12.23
N ASN A 95 -7.57 -12.73 12.23
CA ASN A 95 -8.16 -13.29 13.44
C ASN A 95 -7.38 -14.49 14.01
N GLU A 96 -7.76 -14.93 15.22
CA GLU A 96 -7.15 -16.06 15.92
C GLU A 96 -7.31 -17.43 15.23
N HIS A 97 -8.13 -17.49 14.18
CA HIS A 97 -8.35 -18.68 13.36
C HIS A 97 -7.51 -18.69 12.08
N GLY A 98 -6.61 -17.71 11.90
CA GLY A 98 -5.78 -17.64 10.71
C GLY A 98 -6.54 -17.19 9.46
N LEU A 99 -7.71 -16.57 9.63
CA LEU A 99 -8.45 -15.90 8.55
C LEU A 99 -7.99 -14.44 8.48
N ALA A 100 -7.62 -13.99 7.29
CA ALA A 100 -7.27 -12.60 7.03
C ALA A 100 -8.02 -12.06 5.81
N ILE A 101 -8.31 -10.76 5.83
CA ILE A 101 -9.05 -10.08 4.78
C ILE A 101 -8.41 -8.72 4.45
N GLY A 102 -8.14 -8.45 3.17
CA GLY A 102 -7.74 -7.12 2.69
C GLY A 102 -8.65 -6.64 1.57
N GLU A 103 -8.61 -5.34 1.23
CA GLU A 103 -9.49 -4.79 0.20
C GLU A 103 -8.82 -3.77 -0.74
N THR A 104 -9.49 -3.51 -1.86
CA THR A 104 -9.29 -2.32 -2.68
C THR A 104 -10.60 -1.81 -3.30
N THR A 105 -10.84 -0.50 -3.19
CA THR A 105 -12.03 0.16 -3.78
C THR A 105 -11.91 0.37 -5.28
N PHE A 106 -12.72 -0.29 -6.10
CA PHE A 106 -12.79 -0.03 -7.53
C PHE A 106 -13.84 1.02 -7.92
N GLY A 107 -14.75 1.38 -7.02
CA GLY A 107 -15.82 2.34 -7.33
C GLY A 107 -16.95 1.68 -8.11
N GLY A 108 -16.70 1.41 -9.39
CA GLY A 108 -17.64 0.78 -10.31
C GLY A 108 -18.73 1.73 -10.79
N ASN A 109 -19.87 1.17 -11.19
CA ASN A 109 -21.01 1.91 -11.70
C ASN A 109 -21.61 2.82 -10.62
N GLU A 110 -21.43 4.12 -10.76
CA GLU A 110 -21.86 5.13 -9.77
C GLU A 110 -23.36 5.13 -9.47
N THR A 111 -24.20 4.61 -10.38
CA THR A 111 -25.65 4.50 -10.14
C THR A 111 -26.00 3.42 -9.10
N LEU A 112 -25.05 2.51 -8.84
CA LEU A 112 -25.15 1.44 -7.87
C LEU A 112 -24.56 1.81 -6.50
N GLY A 113 -23.96 3.00 -6.37
CA GLY A 113 -23.50 3.57 -5.11
C GLY A 113 -24.61 4.28 -4.32
N GLY A 114 -24.35 4.58 -3.04
CA GLY A 114 -25.21 5.42 -2.21
C GLY A 114 -26.61 4.84 -1.92
N GLY A 115 -26.70 3.52 -1.82
CA GLY A 115 -27.90 2.80 -1.38
C GLY A 115 -28.18 2.93 0.12
N GLU A 116 -29.34 2.44 0.56
CA GLU A 116 -29.66 2.32 1.99
C GLU A 116 -29.01 1.07 2.59
N GLY A 117 -28.28 1.23 3.69
CA GLY A 117 -27.64 0.13 4.40
C GLY A 117 -26.93 0.58 5.67
N VAL A 118 -26.43 -0.41 6.40
CA VAL A 118 -25.66 -0.20 7.63
C VAL A 118 -24.20 -0.62 7.46
N MET A 119 -23.90 -1.59 6.59
CA MET A 119 -22.54 -2.12 6.43
C MET A 119 -21.74 -1.31 5.41
N ASP A 120 -20.72 -0.60 5.86
CA ASP A 120 -19.60 -0.15 5.01
C ASP A 120 -18.53 -1.26 4.90
N TYR A 121 -17.62 -1.13 3.94
CA TYR A 121 -16.59 -2.12 3.64
C TYR A 121 -15.65 -2.39 4.85
N GLY A 122 -15.29 -1.36 5.61
CA GLY A 122 -14.37 -1.49 6.75
C GLY A 122 -15.01 -2.30 7.87
N ASN A 123 -16.24 -1.95 8.26
CA ASN A 123 -17.00 -2.74 9.22
C ASN A 123 -17.34 -4.13 8.69
N LEU A 124 -17.60 -4.29 7.38
CA LEU A 124 -17.84 -5.60 6.77
C LEU A 124 -16.66 -6.54 6.98
N ILE A 125 -15.42 -6.05 6.82
CA ILE A 125 -14.20 -6.81 7.11
C ILE A 125 -14.12 -7.19 8.59
N TRP A 126 -14.15 -6.21 9.50
CA TRP A 126 -13.84 -6.42 10.91
C TRP A 126 -14.92 -7.23 11.64
N VAL A 127 -16.20 -6.98 11.33
CA VAL A 127 -17.31 -7.77 11.88
C VAL A 127 -17.23 -9.22 11.38
N THR A 128 -16.84 -9.44 10.13
CA THR A 128 -16.68 -10.80 9.60
C THR A 128 -15.51 -11.54 10.22
N LEU A 129 -14.36 -10.88 10.42
CA LEU A 129 -13.21 -11.47 11.12
C LEU A 129 -13.59 -11.93 12.53
N GLN A 130 -14.49 -11.23 13.22
CA GLN A 130 -15.01 -11.66 14.53
C GLN A 130 -16.03 -12.80 14.46
N ARG A 131 -16.55 -13.15 13.28
CA ARG A 131 -17.68 -14.09 13.10
C ARG A 131 -17.36 -15.33 12.28
N SER A 132 -16.18 -15.40 11.65
CA SER A 132 -15.80 -16.49 10.73
C SER A 132 -14.43 -17.07 11.05
N LYS A 133 -14.23 -18.36 10.74
CA LYS A 133 -12.96 -19.08 10.95
C LYS A 133 -12.21 -19.40 9.66
N THR A 134 -12.92 -19.47 8.54
CA THR A 134 -12.39 -19.87 7.24
C THR A 134 -12.77 -18.86 6.16
N ALA A 135 -12.06 -18.89 5.03
CA ALA A 135 -12.33 -17.99 3.91
C ALA A 135 -13.76 -18.16 3.38
N ARG A 136 -14.27 -19.39 3.31
CA ARG A 136 -15.64 -19.67 2.85
C ARG A 136 -16.70 -19.21 3.84
N GLU A 137 -16.47 -19.40 5.14
CA GLU A 137 -17.37 -18.85 6.17
C GLU A 137 -17.42 -17.32 6.10
N ALA A 138 -16.29 -16.67 5.80
CA ALA A 138 -16.22 -15.22 5.64
C ALA A 138 -17.04 -14.73 4.45
N ILE A 139 -16.96 -15.40 3.29
CA ILE A 139 -17.77 -15.08 2.11
C ILE A 139 -19.28 -15.18 2.42
N LEU A 140 -19.71 -16.24 3.11
CA LEU A 140 -21.10 -16.40 3.51
C LEU A 140 -21.54 -15.37 4.57
N THR A 141 -20.61 -14.95 5.44
CA THR A 141 -20.88 -13.93 6.45
C THR A 141 -21.01 -12.55 5.80
N PHE A 142 -20.19 -12.24 4.79
CA PHE A 142 -20.35 -11.06 3.95
C PHE A 142 -21.75 -11.01 3.36
N ASP A 143 -22.14 -12.08 2.66
CA ASP A 143 -23.46 -12.19 2.03
C ASP A 143 -24.62 -12.01 3.02
N LYS A 144 -24.54 -12.68 4.18
CA LYS A 144 -25.53 -12.53 5.25
C LYS A 144 -25.62 -11.08 5.73
N LEU A 145 -24.48 -10.45 6.06
CA LEU A 145 -24.44 -9.09 6.61
C LEU A 145 -25.00 -8.07 5.62
N VAL A 146 -24.60 -8.14 4.34
CA VAL A 146 -25.09 -7.18 3.34
C VAL A 146 -26.54 -7.43 2.97
N SER A 147 -27.01 -8.69 2.97
CA SER A 147 -28.42 -9.01 2.73
C SER A 147 -29.32 -8.53 3.88
N GLU A 148 -28.89 -8.76 5.12
CA GLU A 148 -29.68 -8.44 6.31
C GLU A 148 -29.68 -6.96 6.65
N TYR A 149 -28.52 -6.29 6.52
CA TYR A 149 -28.33 -4.92 6.99
C TYR A 149 -28.06 -3.91 5.87
N GLY A 150 -27.91 -4.36 4.62
CA GLY A 150 -27.62 -3.49 3.48
C GLY A 150 -26.15 -3.08 3.42
N TYR A 151 -25.74 -2.54 2.27
CA TYR A 151 -24.35 -2.17 1.97
C TYR A 151 -24.30 -0.72 1.46
N VAL A 152 -23.38 0.09 1.99
CA VAL A 152 -23.34 1.54 1.71
C VAL A 152 -22.06 2.03 1.02
N SER A 153 -21.04 1.18 0.90
CA SER A 153 -19.79 1.54 0.24
C SER A 153 -19.90 1.46 -1.29
N ASP A 154 -18.86 1.98 -1.94
CA ASP A 154 -18.67 1.82 -3.38
C ASP A 154 -18.31 0.37 -3.74
N GLY A 155 -17.98 0.10 -5.00
CA GLY A 155 -17.52 -1.22 -5.43
C GLY A 155 -16.14 -1.57 -4.85
N GLU A 156 -16.02 -2.78 -4.28
CA GLU A 156 -14.86 -3.25 -3.53
C GLU A 156 -14.37 -4.63 -4.02
N SER A 157 -13.06 -4.79 -4.15
CA SER A 157 -12.40 -6.08 -4.31
C SER A 157 -11.78 -6.50 -2.97
N PHE A 158 -12.06 -7.70 -2.51
CA PHE A 158 -11.54 -8.26 -1.26
C PHE A 158 -10.65 -9.47 -1.55
N THR A 159 -9.48 -9.51 -0.93
CA THR A 159 -8.75 -10.78 -0.75
C THR A 159 -9.21 -11.41 0.56
N ILE A 160 -9.76 -12.61 0.50
CA ILE A 160 -10.21 -13.38 1.67
C ILE A 160 -9.41 -14.68 1.71
N ALA A 161 -8.61 -14.87 2.74
CA ALA A 161 -7.67 -15.98 2.80
C ALA A 161 -7.63 -16.68 4.17
N ASP A 162 -7.44 -17.99 4.13
CA ASP A 162 -7.10 -18.82 5.28
C ASP A 162 -5.85 -19.68 4.97
N PRO A 163 -5.36 -20.54 5.89
CA PRO A 163 -4.14 -21.32 5.65
C PRO A 163 -4.19 -22.34 4.49
N ASN A 164 -5.37 -22.52 3.86
CA ASN A 164 -5.60 -23.52 2.82
C ASN A 164 -6.01 -22.91 1.47
N GLU A 165 -6.70 -21.78 1.46
CA GLU A 165 -7.19 -21.15 0.23
C GLU A 165 -7.22 -19.62 0.31
N VAL A 166 -7.15 -18.99 -0.87
CA VAL A 166 -7.32 -17.55 -1.04
C VAL A 166 -8.30 -17.28 -2.17
N TRP A 167 -9.19 -16.32 -1.92
CA TRP A 167 -10.28 -15.91 -2.79
C TRP A 167 -10.16 -14.43 -3.10
N VAL A 168 -10.48 -14.06 -4.34
CA VAL A 168 -10.80 -12.68 -4.69
C VAL A 168 -12.32 -12.59 -4.77
N LEU A 169 -12.92 -11.68 -4.01
CA LEU A 169 -14.35 -11.37 -4.04
C LEU A 169 -14.54 -9.94 -4.53
N GLU A 170 -15.34 -9.74 -5.56
CA GLU A 170 -15.73 -8.41 -6.04
C GLU A 170 -17.20 -8.16 -5.71
N MET A 171 -17.48 -7.05 -5.04
CA MET A 171 -18.80 -6.69 -4.53
C MET A 171 -19.13 -5.25 -4.91
N ILE A 172 -20.39 -4.99 -5.24
CA ILE A 172 -20.91 -3.63 -5.40
C ILE A 172 -22.33 -3.57 -4.83
N GLY A 173 -22.72 -2.40 -4.30
CA GLY A 173 -24.08 -2.17 -3.85
C GLY A 173 -25.13 -2.32 -4.94
N LYS A 174 -26.41 -2.35 -4.55
CA LYS A 174 -27.55 -2.32 -5.47
C LYS A 174 -28.15 -0.93 -5.62
N GLY A 175 -27.39 0.11 -5.26
CA GLY A 175 -27.80 1.51 -5.29
C GLY A 175 -29.09 1.77 -4.54
N LYS A 176 -29.90 2.70 -5.05
CA LYS A 176 -31.23 3.00 -4.50
C LYS A 176 -32.32 2.03 -4.95
N PHE A 177 -31.96 1.00 -5.72
CA PHE A 177 -32.91 0.12 -6.38
C PHE A 177 -33.37 -1.02 -5.46
N GLU A 178 -32.44 -1.60 -4.73
CA GLU A 178 -32.68 -2.70 -3.80
C GLU A 178 -31.70 -2.63 -2.63
N LYS A 179 -32.08 -3.25 -1.50
CA LYS A 179 -31.17 -3.44 -0.37
C LYS A 179 -30.15 -4.54 -0.66
N GLY A 180 -28.92 -4.33 -0.22
CA GLY A 180 -27.85 -5.32 -0.27
C GLY A 180 -26.83 -5.05 -1.37
N ALA A 181 -26.07 -6.08 -1.70
CA ALA A 181 -24.98 -6.04 -2.67
C ALA A 181 -25.07 -7.22 -3.64
N ILE A 182 -24.46 -7.07 -4.82
CA ILE A 182 -24.18 -8.16 -5.74
C ILE A 182 -22.69 -8.46 -5.70
N TRP A 183 -22.32 -9.74 -5.78
CA TRP A 183 -20.93 -10.13 -5.63
C TRP A 183 -20.60 -11.43 -6.36
N VAL A 184 -19.33 -11.59 -6.70
CA VAL A 184 -18.73 -12.83 -7.20
C VAL A 184 -17.41 -13.07 -6.48
N ALA A 185 -17.13 -14.31 -6.11
CA ALA A 185 -15.88 -14.73 -5.50
C ALA A 185 -15.25 -15.89 -6.27
N VAL A 186 -13.99 -15.75 -6.63
CA VAL A 186 -13.21 -16.75 -7.37
C VAL A 186 -11.98 -17.15 -6.55
N ARG A 187 -11.80 -18.45 -6.37
CA ARG A 187 -10.61 -19.02 -5.73
C ARG A 187 -9.40 -18.86 -6.64
N ILE A 188 -8.28 -18.37 -6.10
CA ILE A 188 -7.02 -18.38 -6.84
C ILE A 188 -6.48 -19.81 -6.86
N PRO A 189 -6.17 -20.38 -8.04
CA PRO A 189 -5.65 -21.74 -8.13
C PRO A 189 -4.33 -21.92 -7.37
N ASP A 190 -4.09 -23.14 -6.91
CA ASP A 190 -2.83 -23.48 -6.26
C ASP A 190 -1.67 -23.38 -7.27
N GLY A 191 -0.55 -22.76 -6.88
CA GLY A 191 0.57 -22.48 -7.79
C GLY A 191 0.45 -21.16 -8.56
N HIS A 192 -0.66 -20.43 -8.40
CA HIS A 192 -0.89 -19.16 -9.06
C HIS A 192 -0.62 -17.95 -8.14
N VAL A 193 -0.42 -16.81 -8.79
CA VAL A 193 -0.38 -15.47 -8.21
C VAL A 193 -1.47 -14.60 -8.83
N SER A 194 -1.94 -13.63 -8.08
CA SER A 194 -2.98 -12.68 -8.48
C SER A 194 -2.71 -11.32 -7.83
N GLY A 195 -3.59 -10.37 -8.06
CA GLY A 195 -3.60 -9.09 -7.36
C GLY A 195 -4.81 -8.28 -7.76
N HIS A 196 -5.19 -7.33 -6.93
CA HIS A 196 -6.21 -6.36 -7.29
C HIS A 196 -5.82 -4.97 -6.79
N ALA A 197 -6.40 -3.99 -7.46
CA ALA A 197 -6.18 -2.57 -7.29
C ALA A 197 -7.55 -1.90 -7.47
N ASN A 198 -7.59 -0.60 -7.73
CA ASN A 198 -8.86 0.14 -7.85
C ASN A 198 -9.52 -0.06 -9.24
N GLN A 199 -9.75 -1.31 -9.61
CA GLN A 199 -10.42 -1.76 -10.84
C GLN A 199 -10.81 -3.23 -10.65
N ALA A 200 -12.09 -3.57 -10.80
CA ALA A 200 -12.57 -4.95 -10.78
C ALA A 200 -11.95 -5.76 -11.93
N ARG A 201 -11.60 -7.01 -11.69
CA ARG A 201 -10.83 -7.92 -12.55
C ARG A 201 -11.52 -9.27 -12.80
N ILE A 202 -12.54 -9.67 -12.02
CA ILE A 202 -13.28 -10.91 -12.29
C ILE A 202 -14.14 -10.69 -13.53
N GLN A 203 -13.70 -11.26 -14.66
CA GLN A 203 -14.42 -11.18 -15.93
C GLN A 203 -15.48 -12.29 -15.99
N LYS A 204 -15.41 -13.17 -16.99
CA LYS A 204 -16.25 -14.38 -17.06
C LYS A 204 -15.86 -15.36 -15.95
N PHE A 205 -16.86 -15.97 -15.33
CA PHE A 205 -16.66 -16.91 -14.23
C PHE A 205 -17.51 -18.18 -14.39
N PRO A 206 -17.08 -19.33 -13.82
CA PRO A 206 -17.85 -20.57 -13.85
C PRO A 206 -19.18 -20.43 -13.09
N LEU A 207 -20.29 -20.82 -13.73
CA LEU A 207 -21.62 -20.81 -13.10
C LEU A 207 -21.99 -22.10 -12.36
N ASN A 208 -21.24 -23.18 -12.60
CA ASN A 208 -21.61 -24.54 -12.15
C ASN A 208 -20.51 -25.25 -11.34
N ASP A 209 -19.57 -24.50 -10.76
CA ASP A 209 -18.47 -25.05 -9.95
C ASP A 209 -18.21 -24.23 -8.68
N SER A 210 -18.90 -24.59 -7.59
CA SER A 210 -18.78 -23.95 -6.28
C SER A 210 -17.44 -24.21 -5.57
N SER A 211 -16.63 -25.13 -6.08
CA SER A 211 -15.28 -25.35 -5.55
C SER A 211 -14.32 -24.23 -5.96
N VAL A 212 -14.59 -23.59 -7.11
CA VAL A 212 -13.79 -22.54 -7.74
C VAL A 212 -14.46 -21.17 -7.68
N CYS A 213 -15.79 -21.11 -7.82
CA CYS A 213 -16.52 -19.84 -7.91
C CYS A 213 -17.85 -19.90 -7.15
N VAL A 214 -18.12 -18.89 -6.32
CA VAL A 214 -19.41 -18.66 -5.67
C VAL A 214 -19.82 -17.21 -5.90
N TYR A 215 -21.11 -16.92 -5.99
CA TYR A 215 -21.62 -15.59 -6.34
C TYR A 215 -23.04 -15.40 -5.79
N SER A 216 -23.51 -14.16 -5.70
CA SER A 216 -24.87 -13.88 -5.26
C SER A 216 -25.90 -14.41 -6.26
N ASP A 217 -26.99 -15.03 -5.78
CA ASP A 217 -27.99 -15.71 -6.62
C ASP A 217 -28.55 -14.83 -7.75
N ASP A 218 -28.53 -13.51 -7.56
CA ASP A 218 -29.08 -12.51 -8.45
C ASP A 218 -28.03 -11.71 -9.24
N VAL A 219 -26.75 -12.11 -9.23
CA VAL A 219 -25.65 -11.37 -9.90
C VAL A 219 -25.90 -11.13 -11.40
N ILE A 220 -26.62 -12.02 -12.09
CA ILE A 220 -26.95 -11.82 -13.52
C ILE A 220 -28.34 -11.18 -13.68
N SER A 221 -29.34 -11.66 -12.94
CA SER A 221 -30.72 -11.18 -13.07
C SER A 221 -30.88 -9.72 -12.63
N PHE A 222 -30.08 -9.25 -11.67
CA PHE A 222 -30.03 -7.85 -11.30
C PHE A 222 -29.47 -6.98 -12.44
N ALA A 223 -28.40 -7.42 -13.12
CA ALA A 223 -27.86 -6.71 -14.28
C ALA A 223 -28.89 -6.61 -15.42
N GLU A 224 -29.64 -7.68 -15.69
CA GLU A 224 -30.74 -7.68 -16.66
C GLU A 224 -31.82 -6.67 -16.29
N LYS A 225 -32.25 -6.68 -15.02
CA LYS A 225 -33.25 -5.76 -14.48
C LYS A 225 -32.83 -4.29 -14.62
N MET A 226 -31.55 -4.00 -14.41
CA MET A 226 -30.98 -2.66 -14.51
C MET A 226 -30.61 -2.25 -15.95
N GLY A 227 -30.80 -3.13 -16.95
CA GLY A 227 -30.43 -2.86 -18.34
C GLY A 227 -28.92 -2.81 -18.56
N LEU A 228 -28.12 -3.34 -17.62
CA LEU A 228 -26.66 -3.45 -17.72
C LEU A 228 -26.23 -4.71 -18.50
N TRP A 229 -27.14 -5.68 -18.64
CA TRP A 229 -26.92 -6.92 -19.37
C TRP A 229 -28.07 -7.25 -20.31
N ASP A 230 -27.73 -7.66 -21.53
CA ASP A 230 -28.69 -8.12 -22.54
C ASP A 230 -29.02 -9.60 -22.30
N SER A 231 -30.26 -9.86 -21.86
CA SER A 231 -30.78 -11.20 -21.55
C SER A 231 -30.89 -12.13 -22.76
N SER A 232 -30.71 -11.64 -23.98
CA SER A 232 -30.61 -12.48 -25.18
C SER A 232 -29.25 -13.18 -25.33
N ARG A 233 -28.22 -12.72 -24.60
CA ARG A 233 -26.89 -13.31 -24.58
C ARG A 233 -26.86 -14.57 -23.70
N LYS A 234 -25.87 -15.44 -23.96
CA LYS A 234 -25.63 -16.61 -23.12
C LYS A 234 -25.14 -16.17 -21.75
N LYS A 235 -25.66 -16.77 -20.67
CA LYS A 235 -25.26 -16.43 -19.29
C LYS A 235 -23.78 -16.70 -19.05
N GLU A 236 -23.21 -17.70 -19.72
CA GLU A 236 -21.78 -18.04 -19.65
C GLU A 236 -20.86 -16.95 -20.24
N ASP A 237 -21.43 -16.00 -20.99
CA ASP A 237 -20.71 -14.83 -21.50
C ASP A 237 -20.73 -13.63 -20.54
N PHE A 238 -21.46 -13.73 -19.41
CA PHE A 238 -21.54 -12.68 -18.40
C PHE A 238 -20.16 -12.42 -17.78
N SER A 239 -19.81 -11.15 -17.63
CA SER A 239 -18.53 -10.69 -17.08
C SER A 239 -18.79 -9.68 -15.98
N PHE A 240 -18.42 -9.99 -14.73
CA PHE A 240 -18.74 -9.13 -13.59
C PHE A 240 -18.07 -7.75 -13.75
N ALA A 241 -16.76 -7.72 -13.99
CA ALA A 241 -16.01 -6.50 -14.20
C ALA A 241 -16.57 -5.68 -15.38
N ASP A 242 -16.83 -6.28 -16.55
CA ASP A 242 -17.30 -5.51 -17.70
C ASP A 242 -18.76 -5.01 -17.57
N THR A 243 -19.54 -5.58 -16.64
CA THR A 243 -20.92 -5.16 -16.37
C THR A 243 -21.00 -4.11 -15.24
N TYR A 244 -20.21 -4.28 -14.18
CA TYR A 244 -20.33 -3.45 -12.98
C TYR A 244 -19.19 -2.44 -12.78
N ASP A 245 -18.05 -2.64 -13.42
CA ASP A 245 -16.91 -1.70 -13.42
C ASP A 245 -16.16 -1.73 -14.76
N PRO A 246 -16.80 -1.27 -15.86
CA PRO A 246 -16.22 -1.35 -17.20
C PRO A 246 -14.86 -0.66 -17.27
N ILE A 247 -13.89 -1.30 -17.95
CA ILE A 247 -12.52 -0.80 -17.99
C ILE A 247 -12.42 0.59 -18.63
N THR A 248 -11.68 1.49 -17.97
CA THR A 248 -11.37 2.84 -18.46
C THR A 248 -9.87 3.04 -18.64
N PHE A 249 -9.46 4.16 -19.24
CA PHE A 249 -8.05 4.55 -19.29
C PHE A 249 -7.44 4.58 -17.88
N THR A 250 -8.12 5.23 -16.92
CA THR A 250 -7.67 5.35 -15.53
C THR A 250 -7.59 3.98 -14.84
N GLY A 251 -8.59 3.11 -15.05
CA GLY A 251 -8.58 1.74 -14.53
C GLY A 251 -7.39 0.92 -15.08
N ALA A 252 -7.07 1.05 -16.37
CA ALA A 252 -5.91 0.38 -16.95
C ALA A 252 -4.58 0.98 -16.47
N ARG A 253 -4.48 2.32 -16.48
CA ARG A 253 -3.23 3.08 -16.28
C ARG A 253 -2.84 3.26 -14.81
N LEU A 254 -3.80 3.50 -13.92
CA LEU A 254 -3.54 3.81 -12.50
C LEU A 254 -3.90 2.65 -11.56
N SER A 255 -4.62 1.64 -12.04
CA SER A 255 -5.00 0.47 -11.25
C SER A 255 -4.34 -0.81 -11.77
N ASP A 256 -4.79 -1.34 -12.90
CA ASP A 256 -4.25 -2.59 -13.43
C ASP A 256 -2.74 -2.54 -13.72
N ALA A 257 -2.17 -1.36 -14.01
CA ALA A 257 -0.73 -1.16 -14.11
C ALA A 257 0.05 -1.65 -12.87
N ARG A 258 -0.45 -1.41 -11.65
CA ARG A 258 0.21 -1.85 -10.41
C ARG A 258 0.25 -3.37 -10.31
N VAL A 259 -0.87 -4.01 -10.64
CA VAL A 259 -0.96 -5.48 -10.72
C VAL A 259 -0.05 -6.03 -11.82
N TRP A 260 -0.03 -5.39 -12.99
CA TRP A 260 0.86 -5.73 -14.09
C TRP A 260 2.34 -5.67 -13.69
N SER A 261 2.74 -4.67 -12.92
CA SER A 261 4.12 -4.52 -12.44
C SER A 261 4.56 -5.71 -11.59
N PHE A 262 3.67 -6.19 -10.72
CA PHE A 262 3.91 -7.41 -9.93
C PHE A 262 3.92 -8.64 -10.83
N LEU A 263 2.85 -8.90 -11.59
CA LEU A 263 2.71 -10.10 -12.40
C LEU A 263 3.82 -10.25 -13.45
N SER A 264 4.29 -9.15 -14.05
CA SER A 264 5.41 -9.14 -15.01
C SER A 264 6.71 -9.69 -14.43
N ARG A 265 6.94 -9.51 -13.12
CA ARG A 265 8.13 -10.01 -12.42
C ARG A 265 8.04 -11.49 -12.06
N VAL A 266 6.82 -11.97 -11.77
CA VAL A 266 6.62 -13.28 -11.14
C VAL A 266 5.97 -14.33 -12.02
N ALA A 267 5.36 -13.95 -13.15
CA ALA A 267 4.71 -14.89 -14.05
C ALA A 267 5.69 -15.92 -14.63
N ALA A 268 5.23 -17.16 -14.78
CA ALA A 268 5.95 -18.21 -15.49
C ALA A 268 6.13 -17.86 -16.98
N ASP A 269 5.10 -17.24 -17.58
CA ASP A 269 5.17 -16.69 -18.94
C ASP A 269 6.01 -15.41 -18.98
N ARG A 270 7.22 -15.52 -19.54
CA ARG A 270 8.16 -14.40 -19.69
C ARG A 270 7.71 -13.35 -20.72
N SER A 271 6.70 -13.64 -21.52
CA SER A 271 6.11 -12.68 -22.45
C SER A 271 5.04 -11.79 -21.80
N PHE A 272 4.65 -12.06 -20.55
CA PHE A 272 3.54 -11.38 -19.86
C PHE A 272 3.68 -9.85 -19.89
N GLU A 273 4.86 -9.34 -19.51
CA GLU A 273 5.14 -7.90 -19.48
C GLU A 273 4.81 -7.25 -20.83
N LYS A 274 5.38 -7.80 -21.91
CA LYS A 274 5.24 -7.24 -23.25
C LYS A 274 3.84 -7.42 -23.83
N THR A 275 3.17 -8.51 -23.48
CA THR A 275 1.80 -8.81 -23.93
C THR A 275 0.82 -7.74 -23.46
N TYR A 276 0.95 -7.28 -22.22
CA TYR A 276 0.00 -6.33 -21.61
C TYR A 276 0.52 -4.89 -21.49
N GLU A 277 1.76 -4.61 -21.91
CA GLU A 277 2.37 -3.27 -21.89
C GLU A 277 1.46 -2.21 -22.54
N LYS A 278 0.94 -2.48 -23.75
CA LYS A 278 0.06 -1.52 -24.44
C LYS A 278 -1.24 -1.24 -23.67
N TYR A 279 -1.80 -2.26 -23.03
CA TYR A 279 -3.03 -2.15 -22.26
C TYR A 279 -2.83 -1.23 -21.05
N VAL A 280 -1.78 -1.44 -20.27
CA VAL A 280 -1.46 -0.59 -19.10
C VAL A 280 -0.92 0.78 -19.50
N LEU A 281 -0.48 0.95 -20.75
CA LEU A 281 -0.24 2.25 -21.39
C LEU A 281 -1.53 3.00 -21.77
N GLY A 282 -2.70 2.40 -21.55
CA GLY A 282 -3.98 2.98 -21.91
C GLY A 282 -4.25 2.96 -23.42
N HIS A 283 -3.52 2.12 -24.18
CA HIS A 283 -3.78 1.91 -25.60
C HIS A 283 -4.70 0.70 -25.80
N ASN A 284 -5.70 0.84 -26.68
CA ASN A 284 -6.68 -0.21 -27.00
C ASN A 284 -7.42 -0.78 -25.78
N VAL A 285 -7.74 0.09 -24.81
CA VAL A 285 -8.45 -0.27 -23.58
C VAL A 285 -9.82 -0.86 -23.92
N SER A 286 -9.98 -2.15 -23.64
CA SER A 286 -11.18 -2.93 -23.92
C SER A 286 -11.20 -4.19 -23.08
N ALA A 287 -12.37 -4.82 -22.92
CA ALA A 287 -12.51 -6.10 -22.21
C ALA A 287 -11.55 -7.19 -22.71
N ALA A 288 -11.31 -7.26 -24.02
CA ALA A 288 -10.44 -8.27 -24.63
C ALA A 288 -8.93 -8.02 -24.41
N ALA A 289 -8.53 -6.81 -24.04
CA ALA A 289 -7.12 -6.46 -23.81
C ALA A 289 -6.67 -6.68 -22.35
N ARG A 290 -7.60 -7.01 -21.45
CA ARG A 290 -7.36 -7.11 -20.01
C ARG A 290 -6.52 -8.32 -19.64
N MET A 291 -5.75 -8.18 -18.55
CA MET A 291 -4.99 -9.29 -17.96
C MET A 291 -5.92 -10.36 -17.35
N PRO A 292 -5.51 -11.64 -17.35
CA PRO A 292 -6.23 -12.69 -16.63
C PRO A 292 -6.20 -12.44 -15.12
N LEU A 293 -7.23 -12.90 -14.39
CA LEU A 293 -7.33 -12.71 -12.94
C LEU A 293 -6.07 -13.22 -12.22
N SER A 294 -5.57 -14.40 -12.57
CA SER A 294 -4.36 -14.99 -12.02
C SER A 294 -3.47 -15.60 -13.11
N VAL A 295 -2.19 -15.82 -12.77
CA VAL A 295 -1.20 -16.50 -13.62
C VAL A 295 -0.36 -17.47 -12.80
N GLU A 296 0.20 -18.49 -13.44
CA GLU A 296 1.14 -19.41 -12.80
C GLU A 296 2.42 -18.68 -12.38
N ALA A 297 2.92 -18.96 -11.17
CA ALA A 297 4.15 -18.36 -10.67
C ALA A 297 5.39 -19.05 -11.28
N GLY A 298 6.30 -18.27 -11.87
CA GLY A 298 7.53 -18.77 -12.47
C GLY A 298 8.62 -19.17 -11.46
N LYS A 299 8.47 -18.76 -10.20
CA LYS A 299 9.27 -19.17 -9.05
C LYS A 299 8.44 -19.07 -7.78
N LYS A 300 8.86 -19.78 -6.73
CA LYS A 300 8.24 -19.64 -5.41
C LYS A 300 8.50 -18.25 -4.82
N ILE A 301 7.53 -17.72 -4.08
CA ILE A 301 7.57 -16.36 -3.51
C ILE A 301 7.50 -16.44 -1.99
N SER A 302 8.44 -15.83 -1.28
CA SER A 302 8.42 -15.72 0.18
C SER A 302 7.63 -14.49 0.65
N ALA A 303 7.32 -14.42 1.95
CA ALA A 303 6.75 -13.19 2.54
C ALA A 303 7.68 -11.98 2.36
N LEU A 304 9.01 -12.17 2.45
CA LEU A 304 10.01 -11.12 2.24
C LEU A 304 10.04 -10.63 0.79
N ASP A 305 9.89 -11.54 -0.18
CA ASP A 305 9.74 -11.15 -1.59
C ASP A 305 8.48 -10.27 -1.77
N LEU A 306 7.37 -10.63 -1.11
CA LEU A 306 6.12 -9.89 -1.21
C LEU A 306 6.22 -8.48 -0.59
N MET A 307 6.93 -8.33 0.53
CA MET A 307 7.30 -7.01 1.08
C MET A 307 8.08 -6.19 0.05
N SER A 308 9.06 -6.79 -0.63
CA SER A 308 9.83 -6.10 -1.68
C SER A 308 8.94 -5.66 -2.85
N TYR A 309 7.99 -6.50 -3.29
CA TYR A 309 7.05 -6.10 -4.35
C TYR A 309 6.10 -4.97 -3.95
N MET A 310 5.78 -4.84 -2.66
CA MET A 310 5.01 -3.70 -2.15
C MET A 310 5.79 -2.37 -2.22
N ARG A 311 7.13 -2.42 -2.20
CA ARG A 311 8.01 -1.25 -2.34
C ARG A 311 8.19 -0.77 -3.78
N ASN A 312 7.41 -1.30 -4.73
CA ASN A 312 7.65 -1.09 -6.15
C ASN A 312 7.05 0.22 -6.69
N HIS A 313 7.83 0.89 -7.55
CA HIS A 313 7.47 2.10 -8.28
C HIS A 313 7.72 1.96 -9.79
N TYR A 314 7.50 0.76 -10.32
CA TYR A 314 7.71 0.43 -11.74
C TYR A 314 9.16 0.46 -12.23
N GLU A 315 10.14 0.35 -11.33
CA GLU A 315 11.55 0.41 -11.69
C GLU A 315 11.89 -0.55 -12.84
N GLY A 316 12.61 -0.04 -13.84
CA GLY A 316 13.03 -0.83 -15.01
C GLY A 316 11.97 -1.07 -16.08
N THR A 317 10.77 -0.52 -15.93
CA THR A 317 9.69 -0.64 -16.93
C THR A 317 9.46 0.67 -17.69
N VAL A 318 8.56 0.64 -18.69
CA VAL A 318 8.10 1.85 -19.41
C VAL A 318 7.36 2.86 -18.54
N LEU A 319 6.99 2.49 -17.31
CA LEU A 319 6.30 3.32 -16.32
C LEU A 319 7.25 3.94 -15.28
N ASP A 320 8.56 3.64 -15.35
CA ASP A 320 9.55 4.20 -14.42
C ASP A 320 9.68 5.71 -14.60
N SER A 321 9.21 6.46 -13.61
CA SER A 321 9.14 7.91 -13.65
C SER A 321 10.45 8.59 -13.22
N ARG A 322 11.46 7.88 -12.70
CA ARG A 322 12.63 8.50 -12.04
C ARG A 322 13.56 9.28 -12.97
N SER A 323 13.28 9.24 -14.26
CA SER A 323 14.10 9.80 -15.33
C SER A 323 13.46 11.00 -16.04
N ASP A 324 12.49 11.70 -15.46
CA ASP A 324 11.98 12.97 -16.01
C ASP A 324 12.20 14.15 -15.04
N VAL A 325 11.79 15.37 -15.42
CA VAL A 325 11.99 16.56 -14.58
C VAL A 325 11.13 16.55 -13.30
N GLY A 326 9.99 15.87 -13.32
CA GLY A 326 9.10 15.68 -12.18
C GLY A 326 9.70 14.78 -11.09
N ALA A 327 10.72 13.98 -11.39
CA ALA A 327 11.48 13.22 -10.40
C ALA A 327 12.37 14.12 -9.51
N GLY A 328 12.50 15.40 -9.85
CA GLY A 328 13.34 16.34 -9.15
C GLY A 328 14.83 16.02 -9.26
N ALA A 329 15.66 16.81 -8.56
CA ALA A 329 17.10 16.64 -8.60
C ALA A 329 17.61 15.33 -7.99
N SER A 330 16.79 14.66 -7.15
CA SER A 330 17.14 13.41 -6.46
C SER A 330 16.65 12.15 -7.18
N GLY A 331 15.85 12.26 -8.25
CA GLY A 331 15.35 11.11 -8.99
C GLY A 331 14.27 10.32 -8.24
N SER A 332 13.43 11.01 -7.49
CA SER A 332 12.32 10.40 -6.74
C SER A 332 11.28 9.80 -7.70
N PRO A 333 10.78 8.57 -7.45
CA PRO A 333 9.69 8.00 -8.23
C PRO A 333 8.34 8.66 -7.91
N PHE A 334 8.25 9.36 -6.77
CA PHE A 334 7.01 9.97 -6.35
C PHE A 334 6.69 11.24 -7.14
N ARG A 335 5.40 11.43 -7.37
CA ARG A 335 4.85 12.63 -7.99
C ARG A 335 3.93 13.31 -6.99
N VAL A 336 4.18 14.60 -6.75
CA VAL A 336 3.28 15.41 -5.95
C VAL A 336 1.96 15.47 -6.68
N ARG A 337 0.88 15.05 -6.01
CA ARG A 337 -0.47 15.05 -6.56
C ARG A 337 -0.94 16.48 -6.91
N PRO A 338 -1.85 16.67 -7.88
CA PRO A 338 -2.68 15.65 -8.56
C PRO A 338 -1.90 14.79 -9.56
N LEU A 339 -2.36 13.54 -9.76
CA LEU A 339 -1.76 12.62 -10.74
C LEU A 339 -2.19 12.92 -12.17
N GLU A 340 -3.20 13.77 -12.38
CA GLU A 340 -3.71 14.12 -13.70
C GLU A 340 -3.72 15.64 -13.83
N TRP A 341 -3.42 16.15 -15.02
CA TRP A 341 -3.51 17.58 -15.35
C TRP A 341 -3.79 17.80 -16.83
N ASN A 342 -4.21 19.02 -17.17
CA ASN A 342 -4.44 19.43 -18.56
C ASN A 342 -3.44 20.52 -18.97
N LEU A 343 -2.96 20.45 -20.21
CA LEU A 343 -2.22 21.53 -20.86
C LEU A 343 -2.90 21.85 -22.19
N GLY A 344 -3.62 22.97 -22.23
CA GLY A 344 -4.48 23.28 -23.37
C GLY A 344 -5.66 22.31 -23.44
N ALA A 345 -5.83 21.64 -24.59
CA ALA A 345 -6.87 20.64 -24.80
C ALA A 345 -6.45 19.21 -24.43
N ASP A 346 -5.16 18.99 -24.16
CA ASP A 346 -4.60 17.67 -23.92
C ASP A 346 -4.55 17.35 -22.42
N ALA A 347 -4.86 16.10 -22.09
CA ALA A 347 -4.78 15.54 -20.74
C ALA A 347 -3.51 14.71 -20.55
N TYR A 348 -2.96 14.75 -19.34
CA TYR A 348 -1.71 14.11 -18.98
C TYR A 348 -1.86 13.40 -17.63
N VAL A 349 -1.02 12.39 -17.40
CA VAL A 349 -1.08 11.53 -16.22
C VAL A 349 0.31 11.22 -15.67
N HIS A 350 0.39 11.05 -14.37
CA HIS A 350 1.49 10.47 -13.63
C HIS A 350 1.11 9.10 -13.11
N GLU A 351 2.08 8.18 -13.12
CA GLU A 351 1.85 6.82 -12.66
C GLU A 351 1.54 6.78 -11.17
N ARG A 352 0.71 5.80 -10.81
CA ARG A 352 0.43 5.46 -9.43
C ARG A 352 1.14 4.16 -9.08
N SER A 353 2.12 4.24 -8.19
CA SER A 353 2.94 3.11 -7.73
C SER A 353 2.26 2.30 -6.62
N VAL A 354 2.83 1.13 -6.30
CA VAL A 354 2.37 0.30 -5.17
C VAL A 354 2.84 0.93 -3.87
N GLY A 355 4.15 1.20 -3.74
CA GLY A 355 4.68 2.05 -2.67
C GLY A 355 4.19 3.48 -2.87
N THR A 356 3.68 4.12 -1.84
CA THR A 356 3.08 5.46 -1.97
C THR A 356 3.08 6.25 -0.66
N PRO A 357 3.30 7.59 -0.73
CA PRO A 357 3.23 8.46 0.45
C PRO A 357 1.84 8.63 1.07
N GLN A 358 0.81 7.98 0.53
CA GLN A 358 -0.58 8.06 1.03
C GLN A 358 -0.98 6.84 1.85
N ALA A 359 -0.12 5.83 2.00
CA ALA A 359 -0.43 4.67 2.82
C ALA A 359 -0.58 5.10 4.29
N GLY A 360 -1.74 4.83 4.90
CA GLY A 360 -1.89 4.92 6.35
C GLY A 360 -1.16 3.76 7.02
N TRP A 361 -1.41 2.57 6.50
CA TRP A 361 -0.78 1.33 6.93
C TRP A 361 -0.76 0.33 5.79
N ASN A 362 0.04 -0.72 5.96
CA ASN A 362 0.19 -1.76 4.97
C ASN A 362 0.57 -3.08 5.65
N PHE A 363 0.22 -4.23 5.07
CA PHE A 363 0.58 -5.52 5.64
C PHE A 363 0.82 -6.63 4.63
N ILE A 364 1.49 -7.68 5.08
CA ILE A 364 1.52 -9.01 4.46
C ILE A 364 0.90 -10.02 5.45
N ALA A 365 -0.19 -10.67 5.06
CA ALA A 365 -0.74 -11.80 5.78
C ALA A 365 -0.03 -13.08 5.34
N GLN A 366 0.51 -13.84 6.29
CA GLN A 366 1.13 -15.14 6.07
C GLN A 366 0.41 -16.20 6.90
N LEU A 367 -0.29 -17.10 6.22
CA LEU A 367 -1.23 -18.04 6.84
C LEU A 367 -0.73 -19.48 6.69
N ARG A 368 -0.25 -20.05 7.80
CA ARG A 368 0.56 -21.30 7.79
C ARG A 368 -0.22 -22.48 8.34
N SER A 369 -0.54 -23.44 7.47
CA SER A 369 -1.40 -24.58 7.83
C SER A 369 -0.76 -25.63 8.73
N TRP A 370 0.56 -25.59 8.92
CA TRP A 370 1.31 -26.55 9.75
C TRP A 370 1.46 -26.14 11.22
N LEU A 371 0.92 -24.97 11.59
CA LEU A 371 0.92 -24.46 12.96
C LEU A 371 -0.54 -24.34 13.47
N PRO A 372 -0.76 -24.34 14.80
CA PRO A 372 -2.06 -24.00 15.36
C PRO A 372 -2.52 -22.63 14.82
N PRO A 373 -3.77 -22.43 14.38
CA PRO A 373 -4.17 -21.20 13.67
C PRO A 373 -3.83 -19.89 14.41
N ALA A 374 -4.00 -19.87 15.73
CA ALA A 374 -3.67 -18.72 16.59
C ALA A 374 -2.17 -18.34 16.60
N ILE A 375 -1.29 -19.23 16.15
CA ILE A 375 0.14 -19.03 15.97
C ILE A 375 0.49 -18.96 14.46
N GLY A 376 -0.15 -19.78 13.64
CA GLY A 376 0.14 -19.95 12.22
C GLY A 376 -0.24 -18.74 11.37
N GLY A 377 -1.20 -17.93 11.81
CA GLY A 377 -1.51 -16.64 11.20
C GLY A 377 -0.55 -15.55 11.69
N LEU A 378 0.21 -14.98 10.76
CA LEU A 378 1.06 -13.80 10.97
C LEU A 378 0.57 -12.63 10.12
N LEU A 379 0.45 -11.47 10.74
CA LEU A 379 0.26 -10.19 10.07
C LEU A 379 1.57 -9.42 10.16
N TRP A 380 2.33 -9.39 9.09
CA TRP A 380 3.51 -8.55 8.96
C TRP A 380 3.05 -7.12 8.68
N PHE A 381 2.96 -6.31 9.73
CA PHE A 381 2.28 -5.02 9.70
C PHE A 381 3.29 -3.86 9.66
N GLY A 382 3.09 -2.94 8.73
CA GLY A 382 3.81 -1.69 8.59
C GLY A 382 2.85 -0.51 8.65
N VAL A 383 3.36 0.64 9.06
CA VAL A 383 2.65 1.92 9.05
C VAL A 383 3.32 2.87 8.07
N ASP A 384 2.55 3.82 7.53
CA ASP A 384 3.00 4.78 6.50
C ASP A 384 3.39 4.09 5.16
N ASP A 385 4.25 4.71 4.35
CA ASP A 385 4.64 4.27 3.01
C ASP A 385 5.41 2.94 3.05
N ALA A 386 4.83 1.90 2.43
CA ALA A 386 5.40 0.56 2.33
C ALA A 386 6.85 0.53 1.83
N THR A 387 7.26 1.53 1.04
CA THR A 387 8.63 1.75 0.58
C THR A 387 9.63 1.76 1.73
N PHE A 388 9.31 2.47 2.81
CA PHE A 388 10.20 2.71 3.94
C PHE A 388 9.75 2.01 5.23
N SER A 389 8.50 1.56 5.30
CA SER A 389 8.01 0.78 6.44
C SER A 389 8.87 -0.47 6.67
N VAL A 390 9.07 -0.78 7.95
CA VAL A 390 9.53 -2.09 8.42
C VAL A 390 8.32 -2.89 8.87
N HIS A 391 8.09 -4.06 8.29
CA HIS A 391 6.96 -4.89 8.66
C HIS A 391 7.25 -5.71 9.92
N ALA A 392 6.64 -5.32 11.05
CA ALA A 392 6.73 -6.08 12.28
C ALA A 392 5.72 -7.25 12.26
N PRO A 393 6.14 -8.50 12.54
CA PRO A 393 5.21 -9.62 12.59
C PRO A 393 4.39 -9.63 13.88
N PHE A 394 3.07 -9.73 13.74
CA PHE A 394 2.09 -9.89 14.83
C PHE A 394 1.30 -11.18 14.64
N HIS A 395 1.18 -12.01 15.68
CA HIS A 395 0.39 -13.24 15.59
C HIS A 395 -1.10 -12.95 15.80
N GLY A 396 -1.96 -13.60 15.01
CA GLY A 396 -3.42 -13.42 15.07
C GLY A 396 -4.07 -13.84 16.40
N GLY A 397 -3.40 -14.72 17.16
CA GLY A 397 -3.82 -15.11 18.51
C GLY A 397 -3.31 -14.21 19.64
N THR A 398 -2.51 -13.18 19.36
CA THR A 398 -2.09 -12.23 20.41
C THR A 398 -3.29 -11.48 20.97
N THR A 399 -3.19 -11.04 22.22
CA THR A 399 -4.36 -10.53 22.98
C THR A 399 -4.30 -9.03 23.21
N ARG A 400 -3.26 -8.35 22.72
CA ARG A 400 -3.05 -6.90 22.88
C ARG A 400 -2.15 -6.39 21.76
N VAL A 401 -2.34 -5.13 21.41
CA VAL A 401 -1.44 -4.37 20.53
C VAL A 401 -0.48 -3.50 21.33
N PRO A 402 0.78 -3.32 20.88
CA PRO A 402 1.74 -2.45 21.57
C PRO A 402 1.28 -0.99 21.50
N HIS A 403 1.57 -0.23 22.56
CA HIS A 403 1.14 1.17 22.67
C HIS A 403 1.62 2.02 21.48
N SER A 404 2.80 1.72 20.94
CA SER A 404 3.37 2.43 19.79
C SER A 404 2.57 2.27 18.48
N TYR A 405 1.80 1.20 18.33
CA TYR A 405 0.94 0.95 17.15
C TYR A 405 -0.56 1.11 17.45
N ALA A 406 -0.95 1.26 18.72
CA ALA A 406 -2.34 1.26 19.13
C ALA A 406 -3.07 2.56 18.79
N ASP A 407 -4.39 2.44 18.65
CA ASP A 407 -5.30 3.59 18.58
C ASP A 407 -5.13 4.51 19.81
N GLY A 408 -5.26 5.81 19.59
CA GLY A 408 -5.19 6.84 20.63
C GLY A 408 -3.77 7.29 21.01
N ASN A 409 -2.71 6.72 20.44
CA ASN A 409 -1.34 7.23 20.58
C ASN A 409 -1.00 8.21 19.44
N GLY A 410 -1.60 9.39 19.44
CA GLY A 410 -1.57 10.32 18.31
C GLY A 410 -2.72 10.08 17.33
N ASP A 411 -2.86 10.97 16.35
CA ASP A 411 -3.89 10.91 15.32
C ASP A 411 -3.44 11.71 14.08
N ALA A 412 -4.26 11.78 13.02
CA ALA A 412 -3.94 12.49 11.77
C ALA A 412 -3.66 14.00 11.95
N LEU A 413 -4.08 14.60 13.07
CA LEU A 413 -3.94 16.02 13.38
C LEU A 413 -2.99 16.30 14.55
N THR A 414 -2.64 15.27 15.33
CA THR A 414 -1.84 15.37 16.55
C THR A 414 -0.60 14.49 16.47
N PHE A 415 0.57 15.14 16.40
CA PHE A 415 1.85 14.46 16.42
C PHE A 415 2.14 13.79 17.77
N SER A 416 2.57 12.53 17.74
CA SER A 416 3.08 11.78 18.90
C SER A 416 4.48 11.26 18.61
N ARG A 417 5.41 11.43 19.55
CA ARG A 417 6.75 10.82 19.46
C ARG A 417 6.75 9.34 19.76
N ASP A 418 5.72 8.84 20.44
CA ASP A 418 5.63 7.45 20.83
C ASP A 418 4.90 6.61 19.76
N SER A 419 4.34 7.27 18.74
CA SER A 419 3.64 6.65 17.61
C SER A 419 4.62 6.06 16.60
N ALA A 420 4.38 4.81 16.21
CA ALA A 420 5.04 4.17 15.09
C ALA A 420 4.78 4.95 13.79
N PHE A 421 3.53 5.33 13.51
CA PHE A 421 3.17 6.03 12.28
C PHE A 421 3.99 7.32 12.13
N TRP A 422 4.08 8.15 13.17
CA TRP A 422 4.83 9.39 13.10
C TRP A 422 6.35 9.20 13.03
N ALA A 423 6.89 8.11 13.57
CA ALA A 423 8.30 7.75 13.41
C ALA A 423 8.64 7.42 11.95
N PHE A 424 7.91 6.47 11.35
CA PHE A 424 8.10 6.06 9.96
C PHE A 424 7.79 7.20 8.97
N ASN A 425 6.68 7.92 9.20
CA ASN A 425 6.29 9.07 8.37
C ASN A 425 7.35 10.18 8.38
N SER A 426 8.05 10.38 9.51
CA SER A 426 9.14 11.36 9.60
C SER A 426 10.35 10.96 8.73
N VAL A 427 10.72 9.68 8.75
CA VAL A 427 11.80 9.14 7.89
C VAL A 427 11.40 9.23 6.42
N ALA A 428 10.20 8.78 6.06
CA ALA A 428 9.70 8.79 4.68
C ALA A 428 9.66 10.22 4.11
N ASN A 429 9.07 11.18 4.83
CA ASN A 429 9.02 12.59 4.42
C ASN A 429 10.40 13.22 4.27
N PHE A 430 11.37 12.81 5.09
CA PHE A 430 12.75 13.28 4.96
C PHE A 430 13.42 12.76 3.67
N LEU A 431 13.08 11.53 3.27
CA LEU A 431 13.64 10.81 2.12
C LEU A 431 13.00 11.16 0.78
N TYR A 432 11.72 11.54 0.72
CA TYR A 432 11.05 11.87 -0.55
C TYR A 432 11.84 12.87 -1.42
N PRO A 433 12.35 14.00 -0.89
CA PRO A 433 13.21 14.90 -1.68
C PRO A 433 14.68 14.46 -1.73
N ARG A 434 15.09 13.44 -0.97
CA ARG A 434 16.47 12.93 -0.82
C ARG A 434 16.60 11.49 -1.28
N TRP A 435 15.96 11.15 -2.40
CA TRP A 435 15.85 9.78 -2.88
C TRP A 435 17.20 9.05 -3.08
N PHE A 436 18.30 9.80 -3.28
CA PHE A 436 19.66 9.24 -3.30
C PHE A 436 20.03 8.46 -2.02
N ALA A 437 19.35 8.69 -0.89
CA ALA A 437 19.54 7.98 0.38
C ALA A 437 18.55 6.82 0.57
N ALA A 438 17.51 6.72 -0.26
CA ALA A 438 16.41 5.77 -0.08
C ALA A 438 16.89 4.31 -0.10
N ALA A 439 17.78 3.94 -1.03
CA ALA A 439 18.25 2.56 -1.18
C ALA A 439 18.88 1.99 0.12
N GLY A 440 19.65 2.81 0.85
CA GLY A 440 20.25 2.38 2.11
C GLY A 440 19.23 2.18 3.24
N VAL A 441 18.15 2.96 3.23
CA VAL A 441 17.05 2.81 4.20
C VAL A 441 16.19 1.59 3.87
N VAL A 442 15.86 1.39 2.60
CA VAL A 442 15.15 0.18 2.12
C VAL A 442 15.93 -1.09 2.45
N GLN A 443 17.26 -1.07 2.28
CA GLN A 443 18.12 -2.19 2.65
C GLN A 443 18.05 -2.48 4.17
N GLN A 444 18.15 -1.45 5.01
CA GLN A 444 18.05 -1.61 6.47
C GLN A 444 16.69 -2.17 6.89
N ALA A 445 15.62 -1.75 6.23
CA ALA A 445 14.28 -2.29 6.48
C ALA A 445 14.20 -3.79 6.15
N GLY A 446 14.70 -4.19 4.97
CA GLY A 446 14.81 -5.61 4.59
C GLY A 446 15.66 -6.43 5.56
N GLU A 447 16.81 -5.91 5.99
CA GLU A 447 17.67 -6.56 6.98
C GLU A 447 16.96 -6.74 8.34
N ALA A 448 16.08 -5.82 8.73
CA ALA A 448 15.25 -5.95 9.93
C ALA A 448 14.21 -7.06 9.77
N GLU A 449 13.49 -7.08 8.66
CA GLU A 449 12.48 -8.09 8.33
C GLU A 449 13.08 -9.51 8.30
N GLU A 450 14.26 -9.67 7.69
CA GLU A 450 15.02 -10.92 7.73
C GLU A 450 15.42 -11.35 9.14
N ARG A 451 15.84 -10.40 10.01
CA ARG A 451 16.13 -10.71 11.41
C ARG A 451 14.89 -11.20 12.13
N PHE A 452 13.72 -10.62 11.87
CA PHE A 452 12.47 -11.07 12.47
C PHE A 452 12.05 -12.45 11.97
N ALA A 453 12.17 -12.73 10.67
CA ALA A 453 11.89 -14.05 10.13
C ALA A 453 12.71 -15.15 10.82
N ARG A 454 14.02 -14.91 11.04
CA ARG A 454 14.89 -15.82 11.80
C ARG A 454 14.52 -15.94 13.27
N ALA A 455 14.10 -14.85 13.91
CA ALA A 455 13.71 -14.86 15.32
C ALA A 455 12.41 -15.65 15.55
N LEU A 456 11.43 -15.49 14.65
CA LEU A 456 10.13 -16.18 14.71
C LEU A 456 10.28 -17.70 14.75
N GLU A 457 11.23 -18.28 14.01
CA GLU A 457 11.45 -19.73 14.01
C GLU A 457 11.65 -20.29 15.43
N LEU A 458 12.44 -19.61 16.26
CA LEU A 458 12.70 -20.04 17.64
C LEU A 458 11.54 -19.69 18.58
N GLU A 459 10.99 -18.49 18.45
CA GLU A 459 9.87 -18.03 19.28
C GLU A 459 8.64 -18.93 19.13
N GLU A 460 8.30 -19.30 17.90
CA GLU A 460 7.13 -20.12 17.60
C GLU A 460 7.32 -21.57 18.03
N LEU A 461 8.55 -22.12 17.95
CA LEU A 461 8.84 -23.44 18.52
C LEU A 461 8.54 -23.47 20.03
N VAL A 462 8.94 -22.42 20.76
CA VAL A 462 8.63 -22.26 22.18
C VAL A 462 7.13 -22.08 22.40
N ALA A 463 6.47 -21.25 21.59
CA ALA A 463 5.04 -21.00 21.68
C ALA A 463 4.21 -22.26 21.42
N VAL A 464 4.52 -23.04 20.39
CA VAL A 464 3.84 -24.31 20.08
C VAL A 464 4.00 -25.31 21.23
N ALA A 465 5.19 -25.41 21.83
CA ALA A 465 5.43 -26.28 22.97
C ALA A 465 4.60 -25.86 24.21
N LYS A 466 4.44 -24.55 24.43
CA LYS A 466 3.57 -24.00 25.49
C LYS A 466 2.10 -24.23 25.17
N TYR A 467 1.69 -24.00 23.92
CA TYR A 467 0.29 -24.03 23.48
C TYR A 467 -0.36 -25.40 23.70
N ARG A 468 0.42 -26.48 23.56
CA ARG A 468 -0.04 -27.85 23.87
C ARG A 468 -0.41 -28.08 25.34
N LYS A 469 0.09 -27.25 26.25
CA LYS A 469 -0.12 -27.37 27.71
C LYS A 469 -1.08 -26.31 28.22
N ASP A 470 -0.86 -25.07 27.77
CA ASP A 470 -1.59 -23.88 28.19
C ASP A 470 -1.60 -22.89 27.01
N PRO A 471 -2.69 -22.89 26.21
CA PRO A 471 -2.86 -21.95 25.11
C PRO A 471 -2.75 -20.48 25.54
N ALA A 472 -3.33 -20.11 26.68
CA ALA A 472 -3.31 -18.72 27.15
C ALA A 472 -1.89 -18.27 27.48
N ALA A 473 -1.09 -19.10 28.15
CA ALA A 473 0.31 -18.77 28.44
C ALA A 473 1.19 -18.72 27.17
N ALA A 474 0.87 -19.48 26.13
CA ALA A 474 1.56 -19.40 24.84
C ALA A 474 1.25 -18.09 24.10
N LEU A 475 -0.02 -17.69 24.07
CA LEU A 475 -0.45 -16.46 23.43
C LEU A 475 0.04 -15.22 24.20
N GLU A 476 0.11 -15.28 25.52
CA GLU A 476 0.73 -14.23 26.33
C GLU A 476 2.23 -14.08 26.03
N TYR A 477 2.95 -15.21 25.90
CA TYR A 477 4.36 -15.21 25.52
C TYR A 477 4.58 -14.52 24.17
N LEU A 478 3.77 -14.84 23.16
CA LEU A 478 3.83 -14.19 21.84
C LEU A 478 3.43 -12.72 21.92
N THR A 479 2.38 -12.38 22.68
CA THR A 479 1.92 -10.99 22.85
C THR A 479 3.04 -10.09 23.41
N VAL A 480 3.80 -10.58 24.39
CA VAL A 480 4.94 -9.85 24.97
C VAL A 480 6.10 -9.75 23.97
N ALA A 481 6.40 -10.83 23.24
CA ALA A 481 7.49 -10.83 22.25
C ALA A 481 7.22 -9.88 21.08
N ASP A 482 6.01 -9.94 20.51
CA ASP A 482 5.58 -9.08 19.40
C ASP A 482 5.61 -7.60 19.82
N GLY A 483 5.09 -7.28 21.01
CA GLY A 483 5.11 -5.91 21.53
C GLY A 483 6.53 -5.36 21.77
N ALA A 484 7.41 -6.16 22.39
CA ALA A 484 8.79 -5.75 22.63
C ALA A 484 9.58 -5.53 21.33
N ARG A 485 9.33 -6.36 20.30
CA ARG A 485 9.90 -6.18 18.97
C ARG A 485 9.39 -4.88 18.33
N ALA A 486 8.08 -4.65 18.36
CA ALA A 486 7.45 -3.47 17.78
C ALA A 486 7.96 -2.15 18.40
N ASP A 487 8.00 -2.07 19.74
CA ASP A 487 8.48 -0.87 20.44
C ASP A 487 9.95 -0.58 20.14
N LYS A 488 10.78 -1.63 20.00
CA LYS A 488 12.18 -1.49 19.64
C LYS A 488 12.36 -0.91 18.24
N ILE A 489 11.54 -1.34 17.28
CA ILE A 489 11.60 -0.81 15.91
C ILE A 489 11.31 0.69 15.89
N VAL A 490 10.34 1.17 16.66
CA VAL A 490 10.04 2.61 16.72
C VAL A 490 11.22 3.42 17.26
N GLN A 491 11.95 2.89 18.23
CA GLN A 491 13.18 3.52 18.73
C GLN A 491 14.30 3.51 17.68
N GLU A 492 14.47 2.38 16.97
CA GLU A 492 15.44 2.26 15.87
C GLU A 492 15.12 3.25 14.74
N GLU A 493 13.83 3.45 14.42
CA GLU A 493 13.36 4.37 13.39
C GLU A 493 13.61 5.84 13.74
N TRP A 494 13.36 6.25 14.99
CA TRP A 494 13.73 7.61 15.44
C TRP A 494 15.24 7.85 15.44
N ALA A 495 16.03 6.82 15.78
CA ALA A 495 17.48 6.89 15.71
C ALA A 495 17.94 7.04 14.24
N LEU A 496 17.32 6.31 13.32
CA LEU A 496 17.55 6.44 11.89
C LEU A 496 17.21 7.84 11.39
N PHE A 497 16.04 8.40 11.75
CA PHE A 497 15.69 9.78 11.42
C PHE A 497 16.76 10.77 11.90
N GLY A 498 17.21 10.64 13.15
CA GLY A 498 18.28 11.46 13.71
C GLY A 498 19.58 11.35 12.92
N GLN A 499 19.98 10.14 12.54
CA GLN A 499 21.16 9.89 11.72
C GLN A 499 21.04 10.53 10.32
N LEU A 500 19.90 10.36 9.66
CA LEU A 500 19.63 10.92 8.33
C LEU A 500 19.64 12.45 8.37
N MET A 501 19.01 13.05 9.37
CA MET A 501 18.99 14.50 9.57
C MET A 501 20.41 15.03 9.79
N VAL A 502 21.21 14.41 10.66
CA VAL A 502 22.61 14.82 10.86
C VAL A 502 23.42 14.67 9.58
N THR A 503 23.22 13.58 8.83
CA THR A 503 24.02 13.27 7.63
C THR A 503 23.66 14.17 6.45
N PHE A 504 22.38 14.52 6.25
CA PHE A 504 21.87 15.19 5.04
C PHE A 504 21.13 16.50 5.34
N ARG A 505 21.78 17.40 6.10
CA ARG A 505 21.24 18.72 6.48
C ARG A 505 21.76 19.85 5.59
N ASP A 506 20.93 20.89 5.46
CA ASP A 506 21.29 22.19 4.89
C ASP A 506 21.89 22.15 3.47
N GLY A 507 21.58 21.11 2.68
CA GLY A 507 22.13 20.90 1.34
C GLY A 507 23.53 20.26 1.32
N PHE A 508 24.07 19.89 2.47
CA PHE A 508 25.34 19.21 2.62
C PHE A 508 25.18 17.73 2.91
N ARG A 509 26.25 16.98 2.62
CA ARG A 509 26.49 15.68 3.22
C ARG A 509 27.55 15.82 4.31
N ILE A 510 27.24 15.34 5.50
CA ILE A 510 28.08 15.44 6.69
C ILE A 510 28.59 14.06 7.07
N SER A 511 29.90 13.94 7.27
CA SER A 511 30.56 12.72 7.76
C SER A 511 31.65 13.06 8.79
N SER A 512 32.30 12.07 9.40
CA SER A 512 33.39 12.31 10.35
C SER A 512 34.75 12.31 9.64
N LEU A 513 35.65 13.24 10.01
CA LEU A 513 37.06 13.20 9.62
C LEU A 513 37.87 12.12 10.38
N GLY A 514 37.22 11.38 11.28
CA GLY A 514 37.81 10.29 12.03
C GLY A 514 38.67 10.76 13.22
N PRO A 515 39.34 9.81 13.89
CA PRO A 515 40.08 10.08 15.13
C PRO A 515 41.36 10.90 14.92
N GLN A 516 41.85 11.03 13.68
CA GLN A 516 43.04 11.80 13.33
C GLN A 516 42.74 13.26 12.95
N ALA A 517 41.53 13.74 13.23
CA ALA A 517 41.12 15.10 12.88
C ALA A 517 41.86 16.17 13.73
N PRO A 518 42.09 17.39 13.20
CA PRO A 518 42.73 18.49 13.94
C PRO A 518 41.97 18.90 15.22
N ASP A 519 42.60 19.75 16.05
CA ASP A 519 42.33 20.13 17.46
C ASP A 519 40.94 20.74 17.80
N HIS A 520 39.89 20.15 17.24
CA HIS A 520 38.47 20.33 17.56
C HIS A 520 37.80 18.98 17.84
N GLY A 521 38.48 17.85 17.58
CA GLY A 521 38.08 16.55 18.08
C GLY A 521 38.56 16.42 19.53
N GLY A 522 37.64 16.44 20.50
CA GLY A 522 37.98 16.23 21.91
C GLY A 522 38.75 14.90 22.14
N ARG A 523 39.11 14.58 23.39
CA ARG A 523 39.99 13.45 23.78
C ARG A 523 39.72 12.06 23.16
N GLN A 524 38.54 11.82 22.58
CA GLN A 524 38.18 10.55 21.91
C GLN A 524 38.36 10.57 20.38
N GLY A 525 38.66 11.72 19.76
CA GLY A 525 38.63 11.89 18.30
C GLY A 525 37.20 11.78 17.73
N GLY A 526 36.97 12.21 16.49
CA GLY A 526 35.71 11.94 15.76
C GLY A 526 34.59 12.99 15.81
N ILE A 527 34.75 14.14 16.48
CA ILE A 527 33.74 15.21 16.55
C ILE A 527 33.91 16.27 15.44
N VAL A 528 34.96 16.20 14.61
CA VAL A 528 35.16 17.18 13.53
C VAL A 528 34.38 16.76 12.28
N PRO A 529 33.35 17.53 11.85
CA PRO A 529 32.58 17.19 10.67
C PRO A 529 33.39 17.45 9.39
N LYS A 530 33.34 16.50 8.46
CA LYS A 530 33.63 16.70 7.04
C LYS A 530 32.34 17.15 6.37
N VAL A 531 32.36 18.32 5.74
CA VAL A 531 31.22 18.89 5.02
C VAL A 531 31.47 18.76 3.51
N GLU A 532 30.54 18.13 2.81
CA GLU A 532 30.58 17.95 1.35
C GLU A 532 29.41 18.69 0.70
N GLU A 533 29.72 19.56 -0.27
CA GLU A 533 28.73 20.12 -1.19
C GLU A 533 28.42 19.07 -2.27
N VAL A 534 27.23 18.48 -2.22
CA VAL A 534 26.85 17.42 -3.17
C VAL A 534 26.46 18.01 -4.52
N GLY A 535 25.80 19.17 -4.53
CA GLY A 535 25.27 19.78 -5.73
C GLY A 535 24.12 18.97 -6.35
N TYR A 536 23.81 19.25 -7.62
CA TYR A 536 22.84 18.50 -8.40
C TYR A 536 23.51 17.62 -9.45
N SER A 537 22.76 16.68 -10.04
CA SER A 537 23.24 15.92 -11.20
C SER A 537 23.46 16.84 -12.40
N ASN A 538 24.36 16.42 -13.32
CA ASN A 538 24.68 17.17 -14.54
C ASN A 538 23.43 17.46 -15.37
N ARG A 539 22.54 16.48 -15.47
CA ARG A 539 21.25 16.63 -16.13
C ARG A 539 20.41 17.77 -15.54
N TRP A 540 20.42 17.92 -14.21
CA TRP A 540 19.67 18.98 -13.55
C TRP A 540 20.32 20.34 -13.78
N TYR A 541 21.66 20.43 -13.72
CA TYR A 541 22.38 21.66 -14.08
C TYR A 541 22.18 22.07 -15.54
N GLU A 542 22.17 21.11 -16.47
CA GLU A 542 21.83 21.35 -17.87
C GLU A 542 20.41 21.91 -18.02
N ARG A 543 19.44 21.34 -17.28
CA ARG A 543 18.07 21.84 -17.28
C ARG A 543 17.98 23.27 -16.73
N ILE A 544 18.67 23.56 -15.62
CA ILE A 544 18.77 24.92 -15.06
C ILE A 544 19.33 25.90 -16.11
N ALA A 545 20.41 25.52 -16.79
CA ALA A 545 21.01 26.37 -17.81
C ALA A 545 20.09 26.58 -19.03
N GLN A 546 19.34 25.55 -19.45
CA GLN A 546 18.37 25.65 -20.54
C GLN A 546 17.21 26.58 -20.20
N ASP A 547 16.62 26.43 -19.02
CA ASP A 547 15.44 27.21 -18.59
C ASP A 547 15.79 28.68 -18.32
N THR A 548 17.04 28.96 -17.92
CA THR A 548 17.47 30.32 -17.54
C THR A 548 18.34 31.03 -18.57
N GLY A 549 18.72 30.35 -19.65
CA GLY A 549 19.60 30.88 -20.68
C GLY A 549 20.93 31.37 -20.10
N ASP A 550 21.29 32.63 -20.38
CA ASP A 550 22.56 33.20 -19.94
C ASP A 550 22.53 33.77 -18.51
N HIS A 551 21.42 33.68 -17.76
CA HIS A 551 21.30 34.27 -16.42
C HIS A 551 22.39 33.80 -15.43
N TYR A 552 22.71 32.50 -15.41
CA TYR A 552 23.75 31.93 -14.55
C TYR A 552 25.12 31.79 -15.22
N LYS A 553 25.27 32.24 -16.47
CA LYS A 553 26.50 32.07 -17.23
C LYS A 553 27.55 33.09 -16.80
N VAL A 554 28.68 32.60 -16.31
CA VAL A 554 29.78 33.46 -15.86
C VAL A 554 30.43 34.17 -17.07
N PRO A 555 30.60 35.51 -17.04
CA PRO A 555 31.32 36.24 -18.09
C PRO A 555 32.78 35.80 -18.23
N LYS A 556 33.34 35.86 -19.45
CA LYS A 556 34.76 35.53 -19.68
C LYS A 556 35.67 36.59 -19.05
N SER A 557 36.49 36.22 -18.07
CA SER A 557 37.42 37.11 -17.37
C SER A 557 38.89 36.97 -17.84
N SER A 558 39.74 37.96 -17.56
CA SER A 558 41.18 37.92 -17.83
C SER A 558 41.94 37.01 -16.85
N SER A 559 43.16 36.59 -17.19
CA SER A 559 43.94 35.63 -16.40
C SER A 559 44.22 36.08 -14.95
N GLN A 560 44.46 37.37 -14.71
CA GLN A 560 44.69 37.92 -13.37
C GLN A 560 43.40 37.96 -12.53
N ALA A 561 42.24 38.29 -13.13
CA ALA A 561 40.96 38.27 -12.44
C ALA A 561 40.60 36.84 -11.99
N ARG A 562 40.86 35.85 -12.85
CA ARG A 562 40.65 34.42 -12.53
C ARG A 562 41.45 33.95 -11.31
N ALA A 563 42.67 34.42 -11.12
CA ALA A 563 43.48 34.05 -9.95
C ALA A 563 42.93 34.63 -8.63
N LEU A 564 42.43 35.86 -8.66
CA LEU A 564 41.77 36.51 -7.52
C LEU A 564 40.44 35.83 -7.18
N GLU A 565 39.65 35.49 -8.20
CA GLU A 565 38.40 34.73 -8.06
C GLU A 565 38.65 33.36 -7.42
N GLN A 566 39.66 32.61 -7.89
CA GLN A 566 40.04 31.32 -7.32
C GLN A 566 40.46 31.44 -5.85
N ARG A 567 41.18 32.50 -5.46
CA ARG A 567 41.50 32.78 -4.05
C ARG A 567 40.25 33.09 -3.22
N LYS A 568 39.31 33.87 -3.78
CA LYS A 568 38.04 34.20 -3.12
C LYS A 568 37.18 32.96 -2.92
N LEU A 569 37.03 32.11 -3.94
CA LEU A 569 36.32 30.82 -3.87
C LEU A 569 36.93 29.91 -2.80
N ARG A 570 38.27 29.75 -2.77
CA ARG A 570 38.95 29.00 -1.69
C ARG A 570 38.69 29.56 -0.29
N THR A 571 38.45 30.86 -0.16
CA THR A 571 38.17 31.51 1.13
C THR A 571 36.73 31.30 1.55
N LEU A 572 35.78 31.40 0.60
CA LEU A 572 34.36 31.14 0.81
C LEU A 572 34.10 29.66 1.13
N ASN A 573 34.87 28.75 0.52
CA ASN A 573 34.73 27.30 0.70
C ASN A 573 35.58 26.76 1.86
N ARG A 574 36.07 27.61 2.77
CA ARG A 574 36.83 27.15 3.95
C ARG A 574 35.92 26.28 4.83
N GLY A 575 36.37 25.06 5.12
CA GLY A 575 35.60 24.08 5.90
C GLY A 575 34.77 23.12 5.06
N ILE A 576 34.78 23.28 3.73
CA ILE A 576 34.11 22.40 2.78
C ILE A 576 35.17 21.55 2.08
N ALA A 577 35.00 20.23 2.07
CA ALA A 577 35.79 19.35 1.23
C ALA A 577 35.25 19.47 -0.20
N TRP A 578 35.99 20.17 -1.06
CA TRP A 578 35.70 20.22 -2.49
C TRP A 578 35.96 18.83 -3.08
N ALA A 579 34.97 18.19 -3.69
CA ALA A 579 35.19 16.99 -4.51
C ALA A 579 35.95 17.44 -5.77
N GLY A 580 37.29 17.44 -5.68
CA GLY A 580 38.17 18.08 -6.64
C GLY A 580 38.13 17.49 -8.06
N ASP A 581 38.40 18.37 -9.03
CA ASP A 581 38.87 18.10 -10.40
C ASP A 581 38.23 16.90 -11.13
N ALA A 582 36.93 16.99 -11.41
CA ALA A 582 36.32 16.27 -12.51
C ALA A 582 35.14 17.11 -13.05
N LYS A 583 34.74 16.84 -14.28
CA LYS A 583 33.47 17.33 -14.86
C LYS A 583 32.36 17.30 -13.81
N SER A 584 31.47 18.29 -13.86
CA SER A 584 30.25 18.50 -13.03
C SER A 584 29.84 17.25 -12.23
N PRO A 585 29.57 17.37 -10.91
CA PRO A 585 29.43 16.25 -9.99
C PRO A 585 28.38 15.28 -10.53
N ALA A 586 28.86 14.27 -11.25
CA ALA A 586 28.04 13.13 -11.59
C ALA A 586 27.78 12.45 -10.25
N ALA A 587 26.52 12.50 -9.80
CA ALA A 587 26.03 11.48 -8.89
C ALA A 587 26.54 10.13 -9.41
N PRO A 588 27.01 9.22 -8.52
CA PRO A 588 27.48 7.92 -8.95
C PRO A 588 26.46 7.33 -9.92
N HIS A 589 26.94 6.81 -11.06
CA HIS A 589 26.15 5.94 -11.89
C HIS A 589 25.67 4.81 -10.98
N LEU A 590 24.44 4.92 -10.49
CA LEU A 590 23.73 3.83 -9.85
C LEU A 590 23.45 2.86 -10.98
N GLU A 591 24.31 1.87 -11.16
CA GLU A 591 23.85 0.58 -11.64
C GLU A 591 22.75 0.18 -10.66
N LEU A 592 21.51 0.27 -11.13
CA LEU A 592 20.36 -0.35 -10.50
C LEU A 592 20.69 -1.84 -10.46
N VAL A 593 21.10 -2.33 -9.29
CA VAL A 593 21.07 -3.76 -9.03
C VAL A 593 19.60 -4.16 -9.11
N VAL A 594 19.34 -5.00 -10.12
CA VAL A 594 18.03 -5.44 -10.63
C VAL A 594 17.17 -6.09 -9.56
#